data_AF-A0A424RGP3-F1
#
_entry.id   AF-A0A424RGP3-F1
#
_cell.length_a   1.000
_cell.length_b   1.000
_cell.length_c   1.000
_cell.angle_alpha   90.00
_cell.angle_beta   90.00
_cell.angle_gamma   90.00
#
_symmetry.space_group_name_H-M   'P 1'
#
loop_
_entity.id
_entity.type
_entity.pdbx_description
1 polymer ?
#
loop_
_entity_poly.entity_id
_entity_poly.type
_entity_poly.pdbx_seq_one_letter_code
_entity_poly.pdbx_strand_id
1 'polypeptide(L)'
;MNILETDHWCMMLPEEWHAENDDDVIRIVDQDDVGEIEITTLHKQSGRVNASDVAALASEESPEISEWHQARAGGFEGVTGLYREDGASVREWYLGSESLLLYITYVCAEEDEGLDEASVDELLGTLVVGDSQAA
;
A
#
# COMPACT_ATOMS: atom_id res chain seq x y z
N MET A 1 -5.62 13.40 -15.35
CA MET A 1 -5.18 12.07 -14.86
C MET A 1 -3.68 11.97 -15.03
N ASN A 2 -2.96 11.77 -13.92
CA ASN A 2 -1.50 11.76 -13.88
C ASN A 2 -0.97 10.34 -13.62
N ILE A 3 0.33 10.16 -13.79
CA ILE A 3 1.04 8.94 -13.40
C ILE A 3 2.03 9.34 -12.30
N LEU A 4 1.93 8.67 -11.16
CA LEU A 4 2.93 8.73 -10.11
C LEU A 4 3.96 7.65 -10.40
N GLU A 5 5.21 8.09 -10.62
CA GLU A 5 6.33 7.22 -10.96
C GLU A 5 7.39 7.33 -9.87
N THR A 6 7.84 6.18 -9.38
CA THR A 6 9.00 6.04 -8.50
C THR A 6 10.09 5.26 -9.22
N ASP A 7 11.25 5.08 -8.57
CA ASP A 7 12.31 4.23 -9.08
C ASP A 7 11.92 2.73 -9.18
N HIS A 8 10.79 2.31 -8.58
CA HIS A 8 10.47 0.89 -8.36
C HIS A 8 9.08 0.48 -8.82
N TRP A 9 8.14 1.41 -8.91
CA TRP A 9 6.76 1.16 -9.28
C TRP A 9 6.12 2.42 -9.83
N CYS A 10 5.05 2.24 -10.59
CA CYS A 10 4.21 3.31 -11.10
C CYS A 10 2.76 3.06 -10.71
N MET A 11 1.98 4.12 -10.53
CA MET A 11 0.54 4.02 -10.36
C MET A 11 -0.17 5.18 -11.05
N MET A 12 -1.42 4.96 -11.41
CA MET A 12 -2.27 6.04 -11.90
C MET A 12 -2.70 6.90 -10.71
N LEU A 13 -2.61 8.22 -10.84
CA LEU A 13 -3.05 9.16 -9.82
C LEU A 13 -4.17 10.05 -10.39
N PRO A 14 -5.43 9.90 -9.93
CA PRO A 14 -6.53 10.79 -10.29
C PRO A 14 -6.23 12.24 -9.87
N GLU A 15 -6.91 13.21 -10.47
CA GLU A 15 -6.66 14.63 -10.20
C GLU A 15 -7.11 15.08 -8.80
N GLU A 16 -7.97 14.27 -8.19
CA GLU A 16 -8.51 14.46 -6.84
C GLU A 16 -7.52 14.01 -5.76
N TRP A 17 -6.44 13.31 -6.14
CA TRP A 17 -5.41 12.83 -5.25
C TRP A 17 -4.10 13.57 -5.47
N HIS A 18 -3.40 13.86 -4.37
CA HIS A 18 -2.08 14.47 -4.37
C HIS A 18 -1.06 13.53 -3.76
N ALA A 19 0.15 13.49 -4.33
CA ALA A 19 1.23 12.64 -3.82
C ALA A 19 2.44 13.50 -3.49
N GLU A 20 3.00 13.27 -2.31
CA GLU A 20 4.23 13.87 -1.81
C GLU A 20 5.22 12.76 -1.47
N ASN A 21 6.50 13.01 -1.75
CA ASN A 21 7.56 12.13 -1.26
C ASN A 21 8.10 12.72 0.05
N ASP A 22 7.97 11.94 1.12
CA ASP A 22 8.49 12.26 2.44
C ASP A 22 9.53 11.20 2.83
N ASP A 23 10.80 11.57 2.72
CA ASP A 23 11.95 10.66 2.85
C ASP A 23 11.79 9.39 1.97
N ASP A 24 11.62 8.22 2.60
CA ASP A 24 11.49 6.90 1.97
C ASP A 24 10.03 6.46 1.79
N VAL A 25 9.08 7.36 2.08
CA VAL A 25 7.64 7.12 2.03
C VAL A 25 7.00 7.98 0.95
N ILE A 26 6.05 7.41 0.21
CA ILE A 26 5.19 8.16 -0.69
C ILE A 26 3.84 8.32 -0.02
N ARG A 27 3.50 9.56 0.34
CA ARG A 27 2.26 9.94 1.01
C ARG A 27 1.27 10.46 -0.03
N ILE A 28 0.07 9.88 -0.07
CA ILE A 28 -0.96 10.14 -1.06
C ILE A 28 -2.24 10.51 -0.31
N VAL A 29 -2.71 11.74 -0.51
CA VAL A 29 -3.89 12.30 0.16
C VAL A 29 -4.95 12.67 -0.86
N ASP A 30 -6.21 12.53 -0.48
CA ASP A 30 -7.32 13.07 -1.27
C ASP A 30 -7.43 14.60 -1.10
N GLN A 31 -8.40 15.20 -1.79
CA GLN A 31 -8.62 16.65 -1.78
C GLN A 31 -9.46 17.13 -0.59
N ASP A 32 -10.11 16.21 0.11
CA ASP A 32 -11.05 16.45 1.21
C ASP A 32 -10.47 16.11 2.60
N ASP A 33 -9.24 15.63 2.65
CA ASP A 33 -8.47 15.26 3.86
C ASP A 33 -9.19 14.16 4.67
N VAL A 34 -9.95 13.28 4.00
CA VAL A 34 -10.73 12.21 4.64
C VAL A 34 -9.83 11.04 4.99
N GLY A 35 -8.95 10.68 4.06
CA GLY A 35 -7.99 9.61 4.27
C GLY A 35 -6.66 9.84 3.60
N GLU A 36 -5.70 9.04 4.04
CA GLU A 36 -4.33 9.10 3.60
C GLU A 36 -3.79 7.70 3.32
N ILE A 37 -3.08 7.57 2.20
CA ILE A 37 -2.35 6.37 1.83
C ILE A 37 -0.85 6.65 1.95
N GLU A 38 -0.11 5.79 2.65
CA GLU A 38 1.34 5.84 2.65
C GLU A 38 1.89 4.56 2.03
N ILE A 39 2.90 4.70 1.15
CA ILE A 39 3.57 3.56 0.50
C ILE A 39 5.05 3.60 0.86
N THR A 40 5.49 2.59 1.61
CA THR A 40 6.89 2.32 1.92
C THR A 40 7.39 1.17 1.04
N THR A 41 8.54 1.38 0.38
CA THR A 41 9.13 0.37 -0.52
C THR A 41 10.32 -0.33 0.14
N LEU A 42 10.22 -1.64 0.30
CA LEU A 42 11.25 -2.49 0.88
C LEU A 42 11.88 -3.39 -0.20
N HIS A 43 13.19 -3.58 -0.10
CA HIS A 43 13.96 -4.41 -1.04
C HIS A 43 14.48 -5.67 -0.34
N LYS A 44 14.13 -6.83 -0.88
CA LYS A 44 14.71 -8.09 -0.44
C LYS A 44 16.16 -8.18 -0.91
N GLN A 45 17.08 -8.42 0.03
CA GLN A 45 18.52 -8.48 -0.27
C GLN A 45 18.92 -9.58 -1.26
N SER A 46 18.16 -10.69 -1.32
CA SER A 46 18.43 -11.78 -2.26
C SER A 46 17.19 -12.60 -2.58
N GLY A 47 17.06 -12.97 -3.86
CA GLY A 47 15.93 -13.74 -4.37
C GLY A 47 14.63 -12.95 -4.42
N ARG A 48 13.53 -13.67 -4.65
CA ARG A 48 12.20 -13.08 -4.76
C ARG A 48 11.48 -13.07 -3.42
N VAL A 49 10.66 -12.05 -3.21
CA VAL A 49 9.63 -12.00 -2.18
C VAL A 49 8.62 -13.09 -2.48
N ASN A 50 8.37 -13.94 -1.48
CA ASN A 50 7.39 -15.00 -1.53
C ASN A 50 6.32 -14.78 -0.44
N ALA A 51 5.23 -15.55 -0.51
CA ALA A 51 4.13 -15.41 0.44
C ALA A 51 4.55 -15.60 1.91
N SER A 52 5.57 -16.42 2.21
CA SER A 52 6.06 -16.57 3.59
C SER A 52 6.88 -15.38 4.08
N ASP A 53 7.60 -14.68 3.19
CA ASP A 53 8.27 -13.42 3.55
C ASP A 53 7.23 -12.35 3.87
N VAL A 54 6.19 -12.23 3.03
CA VAL A 54 5.07 -11.29 3.22
C VAL A 54 4.37 -11.55 4.54
N ALA A 55 3.99 -12.81 4.82
CA ALA A 55 3.29 -13.17 6.04
C ALA A 55 4.15 -12.99 7.31
N ALA A 56 5.46 -13.25 7.22
CA ALA A 56 6.37 -13.06 8.33
C ALA A 56 6.48 -11.57 8.69
N LEU A 57 6.66 -10.69 7.69
CA LEU A 57 6.75 -9.26 7.92
C LEU A 57 5.43 -8.69 8.46
N ALA A 58 4.30 -9.05 7.84
CA ALA A 58 2.98 -8.60 8.29
C ALA A 58 2.68 -8.97 9.76
N SER A 59 3.08 -10.17 10.19
CA SER A 59 2.90 -10.61 11.57
C SER A 59 3.90 -10.00 12.55
N GLU A 60 5.07 -9.54 12.09
CA GLU A 60 6.10 -8.92 12.93
C GLU A 60 5.82 -7.44 13.15
N GLU A 61 5.47 -6.72 12.07
CA GLU A 61 5.28 -5.28 12.08
C GLU A 61 3.87 -4.86 12.52
N SER A 62 2.85 -5.72 12.30
CA SER A 62 1.45 -5.39 12.60
C SER A 62 0.76 -6.42 13.52
N PRO A 63 1.22 -6.58 14.77
CA PRO A 63 0.64 -7.54 15.71
C PRO A 63 -0.82 -7.22 16.11
N GLU A 64 -1.29 -5.99 15.87
CA GLU A 64 -2.67 -5.54 16.07
C GLU A 64 -3.66 -6.24 15.14
N ILE A 65 -3.21 -6.67 13.96
CA ILE A 65 -4.06 -7.32 12.95
C ILE A 65 -4.12 -8.82 13.22
N SER A 66 -5.27 -9.27 13.74
CA SER A 66 -5.52 -10.69 14.01
C SER A 66 -6.02 -11.50 12.81
N GLU A 67 -6.59 -10.83 11.80
CA GLU A 67 -7.18 -11.48 10.63
C GLU A 67 -6.62 -10.88 9.34
N TRP A 68 -5.99 -11.73 8.54
CA TRP A 68 -5.37 -11.37 7.28
C TRP A 68 -6.15 -11.99 6.12
N HIS A 69 -6.38 -11.19 5.08
CA HIS A 69 -7.02 -11.61 3.83
C HIS A 69 -6.01 -11.53 2.69
N GLN A 70 -6.15 -12.44 1.72
CA GLN A 70 -5.35 -12.36 0.49
C GLN A 70 -5.74 -11.10 -0.29
N ALA A 71 -4.73 -10.36 -0.74
CA ALA A 71 -4.91 -9.10 -1.46
C ALA A 71 -4.07 -9.08 -2.74
N ARG A 72 -4.57 -8.33 -3.72
CA ARG A 72 -3.86 -8.04 -4.96
C ARG A 72 -4.07 -6.58 -5.31
N ALA A 73 -2.97 -5.88 -5.60
CA ALA A 73 -2.98 -4.51 -6.08
C ALA A 73 -2.17 -4.45 -7.38
N GLY A 74 -2.87 -4.39 -8.51
CA GLY A 74 -2.27 -4.43 -9.84
C GLY A 74 -1.30 -5.61 -10.05
N GLY A 75 0.00 -5.30 -10.16
CA GLY A 75 1.11 -6.23 -10.34
C GLY A 75 1.69 -6.86 -9.07
N PHE A 76 1.14 -6.54 -7.89
CA PHE A 76 1.60 -7.02 -6.59
C PHE A 76 0.56 -7.93 -5.91
N GLU A 77 1.02 -8.90 -5.14
CA GLU A 77 0.18 -9.85 -4.40
C GLU A 77 0.66 -10.04 -2.96
N GLY A 78 -0.27 -10.31 -2.04
CA GLY A 78 0.09 -10.53 -0.65
C GLY A 78 -1.12 -10.56 0.27
N VAL A 79 -1.06 -9.81 1.37
CA VAL A 79 -2.12 -9.78 2.38
C VAL A 79 -2.56 -8.37 2.72
N THR A 80 -3.81 -8.24 3.16
CA THR A 80 -4.38 -7.03 3.74
C THR A 80 -5.06 -7.36 5.06
N GLY A 81 -5.06 -6.40 5.97
CA GLY A 81 -5.78 -6.48 7.22
C GLY A 81 -6.21 -5.09 7.66
N LEU A 82 -7.06 -5.03 8.67
CA LEU A 82 -7.52 -3.78 9.23
C LEU A 82 -7.56 -3.88 10.74
N TYR A 83 -7.34 -2.75 11.40
CA TYR A 83 -7.54 -2.56 12.81
C TYR A 83 -8.03 -1.14 13.08
N ARG A 84 -8.50 -0.91 14.30
CA ARG A 84 -8.95 0.42 14.75
C ARG A 84 -8.19 0.76 16.01
N GLU A 85 -7.62 1.95 16.05
CA GLU A 85 -6.88 2.46 17.20
C GLU A 85 -7.08 3.97 17.32
N ASP A 86 -7.25 4.47 18.54
CA ASP A 86 -7.36 5.90 18.86
C ASP A 86 -8.36 6.72 18.00
N GLY A 87 -9.44 6.08 17.55
CA GLY A 87 -10.48 6.70 16.72
C GLY A 87 -10.16 6.78 15.22
N ALA A 88 -9.07 6.14 14.79
CA ALA A 88 -8.71 5.94 13.40
C ALA A 88 -9.04 4.50 12.96
N SER A 89 -9.47 4.36 11.71
CA SER A 89 -9.50 3.08 11.00
C SER A 89 -8.25 2.98 10.14
N VAL A 90 -7.46 1.94 10.37
CA VAL A 90 -6.21 1.68 9.66
C VAL A 90 -6.35 0.39 8.88
N ARG A 91 -6.16 0.47 7.57
CA ARG A 91 -6.05 -0.69 6.70
C ARG A 91 -4.63 -0.78 6.19
N GLU A 92 -4.08 -1.98 6.20
CA GLU A 92 -2.71 -2.23 5.77
C GLU A 92 -2.67 -3.26 4.67
N TRP A 93 -1.65 -3.16 3.82
CA TRP A 93 -1.31 -4.16 2.83
C TRP A 93 0.18 -4.42 2.85
N TYR A 94 0.52 -5.70 2.81
CA TYR A 94 1.87 -6.20 2.60
C TYR A 94 1.86 -6.95 1.27
N LEU A 95 2.49 -6.36 0.24
CA LEU A 95 2.37 -6.83 -1.14
C LEU A 95 3.75 -7.06 -1.76
N GLY A 96 4.01 -8.27 -2.24
CA GLY A 96 5.26 -8.65 -2.88
C GLY A 96 5.17 -8.64 -4.40
N SER A 97 6.29 -8.32 -5.05
CA SER A 97 6.53 -8.62 -6.47
C SER A 97 8.03 -8.63 -6.78
N GLU A 98 8.53 -9.68 -7.45
CA GLU A 98 9.96 -9.92 -7.67
C GLU A 98 10.78 -9.72 -6.37
N SER A 99 11.70 -8.75 -6.30
CA SER A 99 12.46 -8.42 -5.08
C SER A 99 11.86 -7.30 -4.22
N LEU A 100 10.73 -6.73 -4.63
CA LEU A 100 10.06 -5.64 -3.94
C LEU A 100 8.99 -6.17 -2.98
N LEU A 101 8.91 -5.54 -1.82
CA LEU A 101 7.77 -5.61 -0.92
C LEU A 101 7.28 -4.18 -0.69
N LEU A 102 6.00 -3.95 -0.94
CA LEU A 102 5.32 -2.71 -0.61
C LEU A 102 4.59 -2.90 0.72
N TYR A 103 4.90 -2.04 1.67
CA TYR A 103 4.08 -1.82 2.84
C TYR A 103 3.22 -0.59 2.60
N ILE A 104 1.91 -0.79 2.60
CA ILE A 104 0.93 0.25 2.30
C ILE A 104 0.02 0.40 3.50
N THR A 105 -0.20 1.63 3.95
CA THR A 105 -1.21 1.95 4.95
C THR A 105 -2.27 2.84 4.32
N TYR A 106 -3.51 2.70 4.77
CA TYR A 106 -4.58 3.65 4.56
C TYR A 106 -5.17 3.99 5.92
N VAL A 107 -5.19 5.28 6.26
CA VAL A 107 -5.69 5.79 7.54
C VAL A 107 -6.79 6.79 7.29
N CYS A 108 -7.91 6.64 7.99
CA CYS A 108 -9.00 7.61 8.02
C CYS A 108 -9.62 7.65 9.42
N ALA A 109 -10.49 8.63 9.69
CA ALA A 109 -11.28 8.61 10.91
C ALA A 109 -12.24 7.42 10.91
N GLU A 110 -12.50 6.82 12.09
CA GLU A 110 -13.43 5.68 12.20
C GLU A 110 -14.84 6.01 11.68
N GLU A 111 -15.26 7.28 11.78
CA GLU A 111 -16.55 7.74 11.26
C GLU A 111 -16.63 7.80 9.73
N ASP A 112 -15.48 7.85 9.05
CA ASP A 112 -15.34 7.91 7.60
C ASP A 112 -14.98 6.53 6.99
N GLU A 113 -14.95 5.49 7.82
CA GLU A 113 -14.64 4.13 7.39
C GLU A 113 -15.61 3.66 6.29
N GLY A 114 -15.04 3.20 5.17
CA GLY A 114 -15.78 2.68 4.03
C GLY A 114 -16.25 3.73 3.02
N LEU A 115 -16.01 5.02 3.25
CA LEU A 115 -16.32 6.07 2.28
C LEU A 115 -15.41 5.96 1.04
N ASP A 116 -14.10 5.84 1.25
CA ASP A 116 -13.10 5.81 0.18
C ASP A 116 -12.54 4.41 -0.13
N GLU A 117 -13.07 3.36 0.50
CA GLU A 117 -12.57 1.99 0.32
C GLU A 117 -12.48 1.59 -1.16
N ALA A 118 -13.53 1.88 -1.93
CA ALA A 118 -13.57 1.59 -3.36
C ALA A 118 -12.55 2.42 -4.15
N SER A 119 -12.41 3.70 -3.84
CA SER A 119 -11.45 4.61 -4.48
C SER A 119 -10.01 4.17 -4.21
N VAL A 120 -9.71 3.79 -2.97
CA VAL A 120 -8.40 3.27 -2.55
C VAL A 120 -8.09 1.96 -3.27
N ASP A 121 -9.04 0.99 -3.28
CA ASP A 121 -8.84 -0.28 -3.97
C ASP A 121 -8.65 -0.10 -5.49
N GLU A 122 -9.39 0.83 -6.11
CA GLU A 122 -9.22 1.17 -7.53
C GLU A 122 -7.84 1.78 -7.80
N LEU A 123 -7.40 2.71 -6.93
CA LEU A 123 -6.11 3.38 -7.03
C LEU A 123 -4.95 2.38 -6.92
N LEU A 124 -4.95 1.56 -5.86
CA LEU A 124 -3.97 0.50 -5.65
C LEU A 124 -4.03 -0.56 -6.76
N GLY A 125 -5.22 -0.81 -7.32
CA GLY A 125 -5.44 -1.69 -8.47
C GLY A 125 -4.64 -1.30 -9.72
N THR A 126 -4.18 -0.05 -9.80
CA THR A 126 -3.37 0.46 -10.92
C THR A 126 -1.85 0.32 -10.73
N LEU A 127 -1.39 -0.23 -9.60
CA LEU A 127 0.04 -0.41 -9.32
C LEU A 127 0.70 -1.33 -10.33
N VAL A 128 1.83 -0.87 -10.88
CA VAL A 128 2.66 -1.61 -11.84
C VAL A 128 4.09 -1.64 -11.32
N VAL A 129 4.73 -2.81 -11.44
CA VAL A 129 6.15 -2.98 -11.12
C VAL A 129 7.00 -2.21 -12.13
N GLY A 130 7.94 -1.41 -11.65
CA GLY A 130 8.86 -0.65 -12.49
C GLY A 130 9.87 -1.54 -13.21
N ASP A 131 10.30 -1.11 -14.40
CA ASP A 131 11.23 -1.85 -15.27
C ASP A 131 12.62 -2.08 -14.66
N SER A 132 12.99 -1.32 -13.62
CA SER A 132 14.26 -1.44 -12.89
C SER A 132 14.43 -2.81 -12.18
N GLN A 133 13.36 -3.59 -12.07
CA GLN A 133 13.38 -4.94 -11.49
C GLN A 133 13.66 -6.07 -12.51
N ALA A 134 13.70 -5.77 -13.82
CA ALA A 134 13.77 -6.79 -14.88
C ALA A 134 15.19 -7.25 -15.28
N ALA A 135 16.21 -7.03 -14.43
CA ALA A 135 17.62 -7.30 -14.74
C ALA A 135 18.09 -8.72 -14.41
#